data_AF-X0TR64-F1
#
_entry.id   AF-X0TR64-F1
#
_cell.length_a   1.000
_cell.length_b   1.000
_cell.length_c   1.000
_cell.angle_alpha   90.00
_cell.angle_beta   90.00
_cell.angle_gamma   90.00
#
_symmetry.space_group_name_H-M   'P 1'
#
loop_
_entity.id
_entity.type
_entity.pdbx_description
1 polymer ?
#
loop_
_entity_poly.entity_id
_entity_poly.type
_entity_poly.pdbx_seq_one_letter_code
_entity_poly.pdbx_strand_id
1 'polypeptide(L)'
;GTADVDLALRHYEMKLLERSGFRPELGRCLGCQQALQPVQNFFSPVAGGTYCASCGAGAAGSRALSVNGLKVLRLLQRASYKEVEELNLPPALAEEVERHLRSYIVCVLERDVNAAAFIERLRREQQPLRV
;
A
#
# COMPACT_ATOMS: atom_id res chain seq x y z
N GLY A 1 19.51 -2.06 15.85
CA GLY A 1 18.84 -3.26 16.46
C GLY A 1 17.84 -3.82 15.46
N THR A 2 17.14 -4.92 15.73
CA THR A 2 16.15 -5.48 14.76
C THR A 2 15.03 -4.50 14.41
N ALA A 3 14.55 -3.71 15.38
CA ALA A 3 13.54 -2.66 15.16
C ALA A 3 13.99 -1.55 14.18
N ASP A 4 15.29 -1.24 14.14
CA ASP A 4 15.89 -0.27 13.21
C ASP A 4 15.88 -0.83 11.77
N VAL A 5 16.20 -2.12 11.63
CA VAL A 5 16.11 -2.84 10.34
C VAL A 5 14.67 -2.90 9.83
N ASP A 6 13.71 -3.16 10.71
CA ASP A 6 12.29 -3.25 10.34
C ASP A 6 11.78 -1.92 9.79
N LEU A 7 12.15 -0.82 10.44
CA LEU A 7 11.71 0.51 10.03
C LEU A 7 12.38 0.96 8.72
N ALA A 8 13.66 0.66 8.54
CA ALA A 8 14.36 0.83 7.27
C ALA A 8 13.67 0.04 6.14
N LEU A 9 13.26 -1.20 6.42
CA LEU A 9 12.53 -2.01 5.46
C LEU A 9 11.16 -1.40 5.12
N ARG A 10 10.38 -0.95 6.11
CA ARG A 10 9.08 -0.30 5.87
C ARG A 10 9.21 0.99 5.06
N HIS A 11 10.25 1.78 5.31
CA HIS A 11 10.55 2.98 4.53
C HIS A 11 10.90 2.63 3.07
N TYR A 12 11.81 1.66 2.90
CA TYR A 12 12.20 1.17 1.59
C TYR A 12 11.00 0.65 0.78
N GLU A 13 10.14 -0.16 1.38
CA GLU A 13 8.92 -0.68 0.75
C GLU A 13 8.00 0.44 0.25
N MET A 14 7.72 1.46 1.07
CA MET A 14 6.90 2.59 0.66
C MET A 14 7.54 3.37 -0.50
N LYS A 15 8.86 3.58 -0.45
CA LYS A 15 9.59 4.27 -1.53
C LYS A 15 9.68 3.44 -2.81
N LEU A 16 9.78 2.11 -2.70
CA LEU A 16 9.74 1.20 -3.82
C LEU A 16 8.37 1.26 -4.52
N LEU A 17 7.29 1.17 -3.75
CA LEU A 17 5.92 1.32 -4.25
C LEU A 17 5.74 2.66 -4.98
N GLU A 18 6.18 3.77 -4.37
CA GLU A 18 6.09 5.10 -4.98
C GLU A 18 6.87 5.19 -6.31
N ARG A 19 8.12 4.75 -6.33
CA ARG A 19 8.98 4.82 -7.52
C ARG A 19 8.53 3.88 -8.64
N SER A 20 7.80 2.83 -8.29
CA SER A 20 7.25 1.87 -9.26
C SER A 20 5.87 2.26 -9.77
N GLY A 21 5.32 3.42 -9.36
CA GLY A 21 4.00 3.90 -9.80
C GLY A 21 2.82 3.36 -8.99
N PHE A 22 3.08 2.63 -7.89
CA PHE A 22 2.08 2.04 -7.00
C PHE A 22 1.97 2.80 -5.67
N ARG A 23 2.08 4.13 -5.73
CA ARG A 23 1.95 4.98 -4.54
C ARG A 23 0.53 4.86 -3.97
N PRO A 24 0.33 4.44 -2.70
CA PRO A 24 -1.01 4.34 -2.15
C PRO A 24 -1.63 5.71 -1.84
N GLU A 25 -2.94 5.86 -2.06
CA GLU A 25 -3.69 7.05 -1.64
C GLU A 25 -4.00 6.98 -0.14
N LEU A 26 -3.39 7.90 0.62
CA LEU A 26 -3.48 7.95 2.07
C LEU A 26 -4.04 9.28 2.59
N GLY A 27 -4.30 10.27 1.75
CA GLY A 27 -4.80 11.60 2.10
C GLY A 27 -6.31 11.74 1.98
N ARG A 28 -6.88 11.21 0.89
CA ARG A 28 -8.30 11.32 0.53
C ARG A 28 -8.97 9.95 0.49
N CYS A 29 -10.25 9.91 0.82
CA CYS A 29 -11.04 8.69 0.73
C CYS A 29 -11.22 8.28 -0.74
N LEU A 30 -10.93 7.02 -1.08
CA LEU A 30 -11.14 6.50 -2.43
C LEU A 30 -12.62 6.54 -2.88
N GLY A 31 -13.57 6.45 -1.95
CA GLY A 31 -15.01 6.46 -2.25
C GLY A 31 -15.57 7.87 -2.43
N CYS A 32 -15.54 8.69 -1.38
CA CYS A 32 -16.16 10.02 -1.38
C CYS A 32 -15.22 11.17 -1.72
N GLN A 33 -13.92 10.89 -1.94
CA GLN A 33 -12.88 11.86 -2.24
C GLN A 33 -12.66 12.93 -1.16
N GLN A 34 -13.29 12.85 0.02
CA GLN A 34 -13.05 13.79 1.11
C GLN A 34 -11.72 13.50 1.81
N ALA A 35 -11.13 14.53 2.44
CA ALA A 35 -9.94 14.35 3.26
C ALA A 35 -10.22 13.38 4.43
N LEU A 36 -9.33 12.42 4.63
CA LEU A 36 -9.48 11.41 5.69
C LEU A 36 -9.28 12.04 7.06
N GLN A 37 -10.27 11.83 7.92
CA GLN A 37 -10.30 12.32 9.29
C GLN A 37 -9.47 11.42 10.22
N PRO A 38 -8.99 11.93 11.37
CA PRO A 38 -8.20 11.17 12.35
C PRO A 38 -9.08 10.23 13.19
N VAL A 39 -9.86 9.40 12.51
CA VAL A 39 -10.68 8.31 13.06
C VAL A 39 -10.21 6.99 12.45
N GLN A 40 -10.79 5.87 12.89
CA GLN A 40 -10.53 4.60 12.21
C GLN A 40 -10.94 4.69 10.74
N ASN A 41 -10.00 4.40 9.85
CA ASN A 41 -10.21 4.35 8.41
C ASN A 41 -10.01 2.90 7.93
N PHE A 42 -10.11 2.65 6.63
CA PHE A 42 -9.94 1.31 6.08
C PHE A 42 -8.99 1.33 4.89
N PHE A 43 -7.95 0.51 4.90
CA PHE A 43 -7.03 0.39 3.77
C PHE A 43 -7.43 -0.79 2.89
N SER A 44 -7.51 -0.58 1.58
CA SER A 44 -7.77 -1.61 0.59
C SER A 44 -6.54 -1.81 -0.29
N PRO A 45 -5.84 -2.96 -0.17
CA PRO A 45 -4.74 -3.32 -1.06
C PRO A 45 -5.18 -3.34 -2.53
N VAL A 46 -6.38 -3.87 -2.77
CA VAL A 46 -6.96 -4.01 -4.11
C VAL A 46 -7.31 -2.64 -4.70
N ALA A 47 -7.86 -1.72 -3.92
CA ALA A 47 -8.18 -0.38 -4.41
C ALA A 47 -6.97 0.57 -4.42
N GLY A 48 -5.85 0.18 -3.79
CA GLY A 48 -4.61 0.97 -3.77
C GLY A 48 -4.64 2.19 -2.85
N GLY A 49 -5.41 2.14 -1.76
CA GLY A 49 -5.51 3.29 -0.87
C GLY A 49 -6.55 3.14 0.24
N THR A 50 -6.95 4.27 0.80
CA THR A 50 -7.74 4.33 2.03
C THR A 50 -9.16 4.82 1.81
N TYR A 51 -10.13 4.17 2.45
CA TYR A 51 -11.51 4.61 2.61
C TYR A 51 -11.71 5.24 3.99
N CYS A 52 -12.57 6.25 4.07
CA CYS A 52 -13.04 6.80 5.35
C CYS A 52 -13.97 5.80 6.07
N ALA A 53 -14.30 6.09 7.33
CA ALA A 53 -15.18 5.23 8.13
C ALA A 53 -16.53 4.90 7.45
N SER A 54 -17.14 5.86 6.75
CA SER A 54 -18.44 5.65 6.07
C SER A 54 -18.32 4.85 4.77
N CYS A 55 -17.27 5.06 3.99
CA CYS A 55 -17.07 4.34 2.72
C CYS A 55 -16.43 2.96 2.89
N GLY A 56 -15.67 2.75 3.97
CA GLY A 56 -14.88 1.54 4.18
C GLY A 56 -15.61 0.43 4.93
N ALA A 57 -16.67 0.76 5.67
CA ALA A 57 -17.52 -0.21 6.35
C ALA A 57 -18.27 -1.07 5.31
N GLY A 58 -17.73 -2.25 4.99
CA GLY A 58 -18.30 -3.17 4.00
C GLY A 58 -17.59 -3.22 2.65
N ALA A 59 -16.53 -2.41 2.44
CA ALA A 59 -15.73 -2.47 1.22
C ALA A 59 -14.90 -3.77 1.20
N ALA A 60 -15.24 -4.69 0.28
CA ALA A 60 -14.57 -5.99 0.16
C ALA A 60 -13.04 -5.85 0.06
N GLY A 61 -12.32 -6.69 0.83
CA GLY A 61 -10.86 -6.68 0.88
C GLY A 61 -10.24 -5.48 1.61
N SER A 62 -11.05 -4.60 2.20
CA SER A 62 -10.55 -3.49 3.02
C SER A 62 -10.35 -3.95 4.46
N ARG A 63 -9.31 -3.41 5.12
CA ARG A 63 -8.92 -3.75 6.49
C ARG A 63 -8.91 -2.49 7.33
N ALA A 64 -9.37 -2.60 8.58
CA ALA A 64 -9.28 -1.48 9.52
C ALA A 64 -7.83 -0.99 9.60
N LEU A 65 -7.68 0.32 9.54
CA LEU A 65 -6.44 1.06 9.68
C LEU A 65 -6.62 2.07 10.81
N SER A 66 -5.83 1.92 11.86
CA SER A 66 -5.86 2.79 13.02
C SER A 66 -5.41 4.20 12.64
N VAL A 67 -5.78 5.18 13.47
CA VAL A 67 -5.35 6.58 13.31
C VAL A 67 -3.83 6.68 13.27
N ASN A 68 -3.14 5.93 14.13
CA ASN A 68 -1.68 5.94 14.20
C ASN A 68 -1.05 5.18 13.04
N GLY A 69 -1.64 4.05 12.60
CA GLY A 69 -1.22 3.34 11.39
C GLY A 69 -1.26 4.26 10.17
N LEU A 70 -2.35 5.01 9.98
CA LEU A 70 -2.47 5.98 8.89
C LEU A 70 -1.42 7.10 8.99
N LYS A 71 -1.14 7.62 10.19
CA LYS A 71 -0.09 8.61 10.41
C LYS A 71 1.29 8.07 10.04
N VAL A 72 1.63 6.85 10.46
CA VAL A 72 2.92 6.22 10.14
C VAL A 72 3.04 5.99 8.64
N LEU A 73 2.03 5.41 7.97
CA LEU A 73 2.06 5.21 6.53
C LEU A 73 2.24 6.54 5.77
N ARG A 74 1.54 7.62 6.19
CA ARG A 74 1.73 8.97 5.61
C ARG A 74 3.13 9.51 5.87
N LEU A 75 3.72 9.25 7.04
CA LEU A 75 5.09 9.65 7.36
C LEU A 75 6.09 8.93 6.45
N LEU A 76 6.01 7.60 6.35
CA LEU A 76 6.84 6.79 5.45
C LEU A 76 6.76 7.27 4.00
N GLN A 77 5.57 7.72 3.56
CA GLN A 77 5.36 8.21 2.21
C GLN A 77 6.05 9.56 1.96
N ARG A 78 6.01 10.51 2.91
CA ARG A 78 6.49 11.89 2.67
C ARG A 78 7.89 12.19 3.19
N ALA A 79 8.34 11.50 4.23
CA ALA A 79 9.57 11.83 4.95
C ALA A 79 10.82 11.18 4.35
N SER A 80 11.97 11.79 4.61
CA SER A 80 13.29 11.20 4.39
C SER A 80 13.53 10.05 5.37
N TYR A 81 14.51 9.18 5.07
CA TYR A 81 14.86 8.10 6.00
C TYR A 81 15.35 8.65 7.35
N LYS A 82 16.12 9.75 7.34
CA LYS A 82 16.62 10.41 8.56
C LYS A 82 15.52 10.90 9.49
N GLU A 83 14.39 11.34 8.95
CA GLU A 83 13.22 11.74 9.77
C GLU A 83 12.44 10.53 10.29
N VAL A 84 12.59 9.37 9.65
CA VAL A 84 11.88 8.15 10.00
C VAL A 84 12.70 7.32 11.00
N GLU A 85 14.02 7.26 10.89
CA GLU A 85 14.88 6.42 11.76
C GLU A 85 14.77 6.76 13.26
N GLU A 86 14.31 7.98 13.59
CA GLU A 86 14.05 8.42 14.97
C GLU A 86 12.72 7.88 15.55
N LEU A 87 11.88 7.23 14.73
CA LEU A 87 10.55 6.79 15.13
C LEU A 87 10.60 5.54 16.01
N ASN A 88 10.11 5.65 17.24
CA ASN A 88 9.92 4.49 18.11
C ASN A 88 8.47 3.98 18.02
N LEU A 89 8.27 2.85 17.36
CA LEU A 89 6.95 2.25 17.18
C LEU A 89 6.65 1.21 18.26
N PRO A 90 5.50 1.30 18.95
CA PRO A 90 5.01 0.19 19.75
C PRO A 90 4.87 -1.08 18.89
N PRO A 91 5.15 -2.29 19.41
CA PRO A 91 5.15 -3.52 18.62
C PRO A 91 3.85 -3.76 17.83
N ALA A 92 2.70 -3.49 18.44
CA ALA A 92 1.39 -3.63 17.78
C ALA A 92 1.21 -2.68 16.58
N LEU A 93 1.77 -1.46 16.66
CA LEU A 93 1.71 -0.48 15.57
C LEU A 93 2.69 -0.84 14.45
N ALA A 94 3.87 -1.34 14.79
CA ALA A 94 4.82 -1.86 13.80
C ALA A 94 4.21 -3.03 13.00
N GLU A 95 3.58 -3.98 13.70
CA GLU A 95 2.90 -5.12 13.08
C GLU A 95 1.73 -4.67 12.18
N GLU A 96 0.93 -3.69 12.62
CA GLU A 96 -0.15 -3.14 11.79
C GLU A 96 0.39 -2.56 10.47
N VAL A 97 1.44 -1.73 10.55
CA VAL A 97 2.06 -1.08 9.39
C VAL A 97 2.68 -2.10 8.44
N GLU A 98 3.43 -3.06 8.96
CA GLU A 98 3.97 -4.18 8.17
C GLU A 98 2.85 -4.92 7.43
N ARG A 99 1.78 -5.25 8.14
CA ARG A 99 0.68 -6.05 7.60
C ARG A 99 -0.02 -5.35 6.43
N HIS A 100 -0.19 -4.02 6.52
CA HIS A 100 -0.76 -3.24 5.42
C HIS A 100 0.19 -3.17 4.22
N LEU A 101 1.45 -2.81 4.42
CA LEU A 101 2.44 -2.71 3.35
C LEU A 101 2.64 -4.06 2.64
N ARG A 102 2.83 -5.13 3.41
CA ARG A 102 2.98 -6.50 2.87
C ARG A 102 1.77 -6.90 2.05
N SER A 103 0.55 -6.69 2.56
CA SER A 103 -0.66 -7.04 1.81
C SER A 103 -0.80 -6.25 0.51
N TYR A 104 -0.31 -5.00 0.49
CA TYR A 104 -0.34 -4.19 -0.71
C TYR A 104 0.70 -4.62 -1.73
N ILE A 105 1.94 -4.88 -1.30
CA ILE A 105 3.00 -5.40 -2.16
C ILE A 105 2.59 -6.71 -2.83
N VAL A 106 2.02 -7.65 -2.08
CA VAL A 106 1.51 -8.91 -2.65
C VAL A 106 0.45 -8.63 -3.73
N CYS A 107 -0.50 -7.73 -3.46
CA CYS A 107 -1.54 -7.38 -4.42
C CYS A 107 -0.98 -6.74 -5.70
N VAL A 108 0.03 -5.87 -5.58
CA VAL A 108 0.73 -5.26 -6.72
C VAL A 108 1.44 -6.33 -7.56
N LEU A 109 2.22 -7.20 -6.91
CA LEU A 109 2.97 -8.26 -7.61
C LEU A 109 2.05 -9.24 -8.34
N GLU A 110 0.94 -9.65 -7.72
CA GLU A 110 -0.04 -10.53 -8.38
C GLU A 110 -0.69 -9.87 -9.60
N ARG A 111 -1.01 -8.58 -9.52
CA ARG A 111 -1.57 -7.82 -10.65
C ARG A 111 -0.59 -7.71 -11.81
N ASP A 112 0.65 -7.38 -11.53
CA ASP A 112 1.67 -7.20 -12.57
C ASP A 112 2.00 -8.51 -13.28
N VAL A 113 2.09 -9.63 -12.54
CA VAL A 113 2.30 -10.97 -13.12
C VAL A 113 1.14 -11.32 -14.07
N ASN A 114 -0.10 -11.06 -13.66
CA ASN A 114 -1.27 -11.33 -14.49
C ASN A 114 -1.32 -10.44 -15.75
N ALA A 115 -1.01 -9.16 -15.62
CA ALA A 115 -0.97 -8.23 -16.74
C ALA A 115 0.12 -8.62 -17.75
N ALA A 116 1.33 -8.94 -17.28
CA ALA A 116 2.43 -9.38 -18.14
C ALA A 116 2.07 -10.68 -18.88
N ALA A 117 1.52 -11.68 -18.18
CA ALA A 117 1.10 -12.94 -18.79
C ALA A 117 0.02 -12.74 -19.88
N PHE A 118 -0.93 -11.84 -19.65
CA PHE A 118 -1.97 -11.51 -20.62
C PHE A 118 -1.39 -10.85 -21.88
N ILE A 119 -0.47 -9.88 -21.72
CA ILE A 119 0.19 -9.22 -22.86
C ILE A 119 1.02 -10.22 -23.66
N GLU A 120 1.76 -11.12 -23.01
CA GLU A 120 2.51 -12.18 -23.69
C GLU A 120 1.59 -13.14 -24.44
N ARG A 121 0.42 -13.48 -23.89
CA ARG A 121 -0.58 -14.29 -24.59
C ARG A 121 -1.09 -13.58 -25.86
N LEU A 122 -1.46 -12.31 -25.77
CA LEU A 122 -1.91 -11.54 -26.93
C LEU A 122 -0.84 -11.44 -28.02
N ARG A 123 0.44 -11.26 -27.64
CA ARG A 123 1.57 -11.24 -28.59
C ARG A 123 1.71 -12.56 -29.35
N ARG A 124 1.50 -13.69 -28.69
CA ARG A 124 1.55 -15.03 -29.32
C ARG A 124 0.37 -15.25 -30.28
N GLU A 125 -0.83 -14.84 -29.88
CA GLU A 125 -2.04 -14.99 -30.70
C GLU A 125 -2.04 -14.08 -31.94
N GLN A 126 -1.38 -12.92 -31.87
CA GLN A 126 -1.22 -11.99 -32.99
C GLN A 126 -0.05 -12.34 -33.92
N GLN A 127 0.77 -13.35 -33.60
CA GLN A 127 1.83 -13.79 -34.49
C GLN A 127 1.20 -14.66 -35.60
N PRO A 128 1.19 -14.21 -36.87
CA PRO A 128 0.58 -14.99 -37.94
C PRO A 128 1.29 -16.35 -38.01
N LEU A 129 0.50 -17.42 -38.18
CA LEU A 129 1.00 -18.75 -38.54
C LEU A 129 1.96 -18.57 -39.72
N ARG A 130 3.26 -18.73 -39.46
CA ARG A 130 4.26 -18.85 -40.51
C ARG A 130 4.02 -20.21 -41.15
N VAL A 131 3.21 -20.21 -42.21
CA VAL A 131 3.09 -21.31 -43.18
C VAL A 131 4.36 -21.37 -44.01
#